data_AF-A0A9P1EZP9-F1
#
_entry.id   AF-A0A9P1EZP9-F1
#
_cell.length_a   1.000
_cell.length_b   1.000
_cell.length_c   1.000
_cell.angle_alpha   90.00
_cell.angle_beta   90.00
_cell.angle_gamma   90.00
#
_symmetry.space_group_name_H-M   'P 1'
#
loop_
_entity.id
_entity.type
_entity.pdbx_description
1 polymer ?
#
loop_
_entity_poly.entity_id
_entity_poly.type
_entity_poly.pdbx_seq_one_letter_code
_entity_poly.pdbx_strand_id
1 'polypeptide(L)'
;MHISFILVLLLLSPHLITAKLPFPGKADRRDWTVYGIEFGTQEAVVNVDQWLCGSEFFTEKTAYAAMYLTCEEKMPELNMCCATHDSCYDNTIVSQQYCDEHFCNCIHNAMSRPSGLPSGCSTLFTNIACTGVRAFGSKVFANPKPDRTTLPAYHPAMNKTVHEEYDKLYGSCPGFRKPITTCAYNHAVCHLQMLPESRYAESYPDCRDQLIECVETFSGLLIKENEGCLRQIDVVVRAVKQDAKESGLLEYLYEPEEAEGSTAGGTTGTTTIIINSTIEEYDGIIEQLNNL
;
A
#
# COMPACT_ATOMS: atom_id res chain seq x y z
N MET A 1 22.94 -3.72 9.58
CA MET A 1 23.20 -2.41 8.94
C MET A 1 22.13 -1.47 9.51
N HIS A 2 22.35 -0.89 10.69
CA HIS A 2 21.29 -0.32 11.55
C HIS A 2 21.27 1.22 11.65
N ILE A 3 22.22 1.91 11.02
CA ILE A 3 22.51 3.32 11.34
C ILE A 3 21.52 4.29 10.66
N SER A 4 21.02 3.98 9.46
CA SER A 4 20.20 4.93 8.70
C SER A 4 18.82 5.18 9.30
N PHE A 5 18.16 4.18 9.88
CA PHE A 5 16.84 4.34 10.52
C PHE A 5 16.92 4.92 11.94
N ILE A 6 18.04 4.70 12.66
CA ILE A 6 18.26 5.28 13.99
C ILE A 6 18.49 6.80 13.89
N LEU A 7 19.16 7.27 12.84
CA LEU A 7 19.30 8.71 12.57
C LEU A 7 17.95 9.41 12.33
N VAL A 8 16.97 8.68 11.78
CA VAL A 8 15.62 9.19 11.48
C VAL A 8 14.81 9.41 12.76
N LEU A 9 14.90 8.51 13.74
CA LEU A 9 14.33 8.71 15.08
C LEU A 9 14.94 9.92 15.80
N LEU A 10 16.24 10.17 15.60
CA LEU A 10 16.94 11.32 16.19
C LEU A 10 16.50 12.67 15.60
N LEU A 11 16.02 12.69 14.36
CA LEU A 11 15.58 13.91 13.68
C LEU A 11 14.09 14.23 13.89
N LEU A 12 13.24 13.22 14.12
CA LEU A 12 11.79 13.39 14.22
C LEU A 12 11.30 13.80 15.63
N SER A 13 12.11 13.70 16.68
CA SER A 13 11.71 14.10 18.04
C SER A 13 12.90 14.35 18.98
N PRO A 14 13.49 15.56 18.99
CA PRO A 14 14.56 15.90 19.94
C PRO A 14 14.10 15.84 21.41
N HIS A 15 12.79 15.86 21.68
CA HIS A 15 12.22 15.78 23.03
C HIS A 15 12.09 14.35 23.59
N LEU A 16 12.28 13.30 22.80
CA LEU A 16 12.28 11.91 23.30
C LEU A 16 13.62 11.51 23.95
N ILE A 17 14.63 12.40 23.91
CA ILE A 17 15.99 12.15 24.42
C ILE A 17 16.13 12.65 25.86
N THR A 18 15.38 12.04 26.79
CA THR A 18 15.81 11.99 28.20
C THR A 18 15.82 10.58 28.77
N ALA A 19 15.26 9.59 28.05
CA ALA A 19 15.33 8.20 28.44
C ALA A 19 16.66 7.58 27.99
N LYS A 20 17.49 7.14 28.95
CA LYS A 20 18.63 6.24 28.71
C LYS A 20 18.10 4.99 27.99
N LEU A 21 18.57 4.74 26.76
CA LEU A 21 18.23 3.55 25.98
C LEU A 21 18.84 2.29 26.63
N PRO A 22 18.04 1.35 27.17
CA PRO A 22 18.53 0.01 27.48
C PRO A 22 18.40 -0.86 26.24
N PHE A 23 19.47 -1.54 25.84
CA PHE A 23 19.38 -2.64 24.87
C PHE A 23 18.68 -3.83 25.55
N PRO A 24 17.54 -4.36 25.06
CA PRO A 24 16.98 -5.58 25.62
C PRO A 24 17.47 -6.79 24.82
N GLY A 25 17.87 -7.82 25.57
CA GLY A 25 18.00 -9.18 25.06
C GLY A 25 16.64 -9.75 24.63
N LYS A 26 16.70 -10.84 23.86
CA LYS A 26 15.59 -11.63 23.27
C LYS A 26 14.20 -11.35 23.89
N ALA A 27 13.42 -10.51 23.23
CA ALA A 27 12.03 -10.22 23.59
C ALA A 27 11.07 -11.31 23.07
N ASP A 28 10.11 -11.72 23.92
CA ASP A 28 8.96 -12.57 23.57
C ASP A 28 8.00 -11.77 22.68
N ARG A 29 7.32 -12.46 21.76
CA ARG A 29 6.41 -11.91 20.73
C ARG A 29 5.16 -11.21 21.32
N ARG A 30 4.95 -11.28 22.64
CA ARG A 30 3.79 -10.75 23.37
C ARG A 30 4.10 -9.55 24.27
N ASP A 31 5.36 -9.15 24.39
CA ASP A 31 5.77 -8.02 25.23
C ASP A 31 5.98 -6.79 24.34
N TRP A 32 5.01 -5.88 24.32
CA TRP A 32 4.93 -4.70 23.43
C TRP A 32 5.79 -3.51 23.88
N THR A 33 6.79 -3.74 24.73
CA THR A 33 7.70 -2.70 25.21
C THR A 33 8.79 -2.38 24.17
N VAL A 34 8.41 -1.69 23.10
CA VAL A 34 9.37 -1.02 22.21
C VAL A 34 9.84 0.26 22.94
N TYR A 35 11.05 0.22 23.49
CA TYR A 35 11.66 1.32 24.27
C TYR A 35 10.97 1.70 25.59
N GLY A 36 10.16 0.82 26.19
CA GLY A 36 9.51 1.09 27.48
C GLY A 36 8.39 2.14 27.42
N ILE A 37 7.83 2.38 26.23
CA ILE A 37 6.65 3.22 26.04
C ILE A 37 5.42 2.32 26.19
N GLU A 38 4.62 2.54 27.25
CA GLU A 38 3.28 1.96 27.35
C GLU A 38 2.37 2.72 26.39
N PHE A 39 1.99 2.07 25.29
CA PHE A 39 0.96 2.60 24.40
C PHE A 39 -0.38 2.55 25.13
N GLY A 40 -1.14 3.66 25.13
CA GLY A 40 -2.43 3.75 25.78
C GLY A 40 -3.41 2.68 25.28
N THR A 41 -4.52 2.47 26.00
CA THR A 41 -5.52 1.42 25.72
C THR A 41 -6.31 1.59 24.40
N GLN A 42 -5.86 2.46 23.50
CA GLN A 42 -6.48 2.65 22.20
C GLN A 42 -5.81 1.68 21.22
N GLU A 43 -6.58 0.69 20.75
CA GLU A 43 -6.14 -0.25 19.73
C GLU A 43 -5.79 0.51 18.46
N ALA A 44 -4.58 0.28 17.96
CA ALA A 44 -4.08 0.95 16.78
C ALA A 44 -4.95 0.64 15.55
N VAL A 45 -5.17 1.62 14.66
CA VAL A 45 -5.90 1.42 13.39
C VAL A 45 -5.30 0.30 12.54
N VAL A 46 -3.97 0.11 12.57
CA VAL A 46 -3.30 -1.06 12.00
C VAL A 46 -2.66 -1.85 13.13
N ASN A 47 -3.01 -3.14 13.24
CA ASN A 47 -2.31 -4.00 14.18
C ASN A 47 -0.86 -4.20 13.73
N VAL A 48 0.04 -4.14 14.68
CA VAL A 48 1.48 -4.34 14.50
C VAL A 48 1.88 -5.70 13.89
N ASP A 49 1.06 -6.74 14.01
CA ASP A 49 1.29 -8.03 13.33
C ASP A 49 0.89 -8.00 11.84
N GLN A 50 0.16 -6.95 11.44
CA GLN A 50 -0.23 -6.68 10.05
C GLN A 50 0.64 -5.60 9.40
N TRP A 51 1.57 -5.01 10.16
CA TRP A 51 2.48 -3.99 9.66
C TRP A 51 3.60 -4.60 8.83
N LEU A 52 3.74 -4.12 7.60
CA LEU A 52 4.64 -4.64 6.57
C LEU A 52 5.73 -3.64 6.16
N CYS A 53 5.68 -2.39 6.63
CA CYS A 53 6.75 -1.43 6.33
C CYS A 53 8.01 -1.73 7.14
N GLY A 54 9.05 -2.22 6.47
CA GLY A 54 10.38 -2.46 7.03
C GLY A 54 11.01 -3.72 6.45
N SER A 55 12.34 -3.79 6.41
CA SER A 55 13.05 -4.92 5.80
C SER A 55 13.39 -6.05 6.78
N GLU A 56 13.47 -5.71 8.07
CA GLU A 56 13.77 -6.60 9.19
C GLU A 56 12.89 -6.28 10.41
N PHE A 57 12.76 -7.22 11.35
CA PHE A 57 11.94 -7.08 12.56
C PHE A 57 12.16 -5.75 13.29
N PHE A 58 13.43 -5.34 13.48
CA PHE A 58 13.74 -4.09 14.16
C PHE A 58 13.26 -2.86 13.39
N THR A 59 13.48 -2.82 12.07
CA THR A 59 13.03 -1.70 11.23
C THR A 59 11.52 -1.67 11.08
N GLU A 60 10.87 -2.84 11.04
CA GLU A 60 9.41 -3.01 10.98
C GLU A 60 8.75 -2.40 12.23
N LYS A 61 9.20 -2.81 13.43
CA LYS A 61 8.68 -2.26 14.69
C LYS A 61 9.01 -0.78 14.88
N THR A 62 10.18 -0.33 14.40
CA THR A 62 10.55 1.09 14.48
C THR A 62 9.66 1.95 13.59
N ALA A 63 9.42 1.52 12.34
CA ALA A 63 8.50 2.21 11.43
C ALA A 63 7.07 2.21 11.98
N TYR A 64 6.62 1.09 12.56
CA TYR A 64 5.33 0.99 13.22
C TYR A 64 5.19 2.02 14.35
N ALA A 65 6.13 2.04 15.29
CA ALA A 65 6.09 2.94 16.44
C ALA A 65 6.14 4.41 16.00
N ALA A 66 6.95 4.74 15.00
CA ALA A 66 7.02 6.08 14.44
C ALA A 66 5.66 6.51 13.88
N MET A 67 5.03 5.66 13.05
CA MET A 67 3.74 5.97 12.43
C MET A 67 2.59 6.00 13.44
N TYR A 68 2.55 5.07 14.39
CA TYR A 68 1.55 5.07 15.45
C TYR A 68 1.58 6.37 16.27
N LEU A 69 2.77 6.88 16.59
CA LEU A 69 2.91 8.08 17.41
C LEU A 69 2.67 9.39 16.66
N THR A 70 2.83 9.42 15.34
CA THR A 70 2.79 10.68 14.56
C THR A 70 1.66 10.76 13.54
N CYS A 71 1.20 9.61 13.05
CA CYS A 71 0.42 9.45 11.82
C CYS A 71 -0.45 8.18 11.84
N GLU A 72 -1.07 7.84 12.97
CA GLU A 72 -1.80 6.56 13.11
C GLU A 72 -2.85 6.36 12.01
N GLU A 73 -3.57 7.43 11.69
CA GLU A 73 -4.63 7.43 10.67
C GLU A 73 -4.13 7.15 9.24
N LYS A 74 -2.82 7.26 9.00
CA LYS A 74 -2.16 7.03 7.70
C LYS A 74 -1.53 5.66 7.58
N MET A 75 -1.55 4.89 8.66
CA MET A 75 -0.97 3.56 8.70
C MET A 75 -1.60 2.62 7.66
N PRO A 76 -2.92 2.58 7.41
CA PRO A 76 -3.50 1.67 6.42
C PRO A 76 -2.97 1.89 5.00
N GLU A 77 -2.96 3.15 4.54
CA GLU A 77 -2.51 3.51 3.20
C GLU A 77 -0.99 3.33 3.05
N LEU A 78 -0.22 3.74 4.07
CA LEU A 78 1.23 3.56 4.05
C LEU A 78 1.61 2.08 4.05
N ASN A 79 0.91 1.27 4.86
CA ASN A 79 1.14 -0.17 4.91
C ASN A 79 0.86 -0.84 3.56
N MET A 80 -0.14 -0.34 2.81
CA MET A 80 -0.43 -0.80 1.46
C MET A 80 0.71 -0.48 0.48
N CYS A 81 1.27 0.73 0.56
CA CYS A 81 2.43 1.10 -0.24
C CYS A 81 3.62 0.18 0.01
N CYS A 82 3.91 -0.13 1.29
CA CYS A 82 4.97 -1.04 1.66
C CYS A 82 4.69 -2.48 1.19
N ALA A 83 3.48 -3.00 1.40
CA ALA A 83 3.09 -4.33 0.95
C ALA A 83 3.28 -4.53 -0.56
N THR A 84 2.93 -3.50 -1.33
CA THR A 84 3.06 -3.45 -2.78
C THR A 84 4.52 -3.40 -3.21
N HIS A 85 5.33 -2.54 -2.58
CA HIS A 85 6.77 -2.43 -2.85
C HIS A 85 7.52 -3.72 -2.52
N ASP A 86 7.24 -4.29 -1.36
CA ASP A 86 7.79 -5.57 -0.93
C ASP A 86 7.48 -6.67 -1.94
N SER A 87 6.24 -6.75 -2.42
CA SER A 87 5.86 -7.74 -3.45
C SER A 87 6.57 -7.47 -4.76
N CYS A 88 6.73 -6.21 -5.16
CA CYS A 88 7.51 -5.84 -6.33
C CYS A 88 8.97 -6.33 -6.23
N TYR A 89 9.59 -6.14 -5.06
CA TYR A 89 10.93 -6.63 -4.75
C TYR A 89 11.01 -8.16 -4.72
N ASP A 90 10.04 -8.82 -4.11
CA ASP A 90 10.04 -10.28 -3.94
C ASP A 90 9.85 -11.02 -5.27
N ASN A 91 9.13 -10.43 -6.23
CA ASN A 91 8.91 -11.04 -7.54
C ASN A 91 10.02 -10.70 -8.56
N THR A 92 10.73 -9.58 -8.41
CA THR A 92 11.84 -9.17 -9.30
C THR A 92 11.51 -9.09 -10.81
N ILE A 93 10.22 -9.03 -11.16
CA ILE A 93 9.73 -9.02 -12.55
C ILE A 93 10.13 -7.72 -13.27
N VAL A 94 10.20 -6.63 -12.51
CA VAL A 94 10.50 -5.27 -12.96
C VAL A 94 11.76 -4.75 -12.28
N SER A 95 12.31 -3.63 -12.75
CA SER A 95 13.55 -3.08 -12.17
C SER A 95 13.34 -2.55 -10.75
N GLN A 96 14.41 -2.55 -9.94
CA GLN A 96 14.40 -1.91 -8.62
C GLN A 96 13.93 -0.45 -8.71
N GLN A 97 14.43 0.29 -9.71
CA GLN A 97 14.05 1.68 -9.94
C GLN A 97 12.54 1.82 -10.13
N TYR A 98 11.94 0.94 -10.92
CA TYR A 98 10.49 0.94 -11.15
C TYR A 98 9.71 0.68 -9.86
N CYS A 99 10.12 -0.33 -9.07
CA CYS A 99 9.51 -0.58 -7.76
C CYS A 99 9.64 0.63 -6.83
N ASP A 100 10.82 1.24 -6.76
CA ASP A 100 11.12 2.38 -5.90
C ASP A 100 10.34 3.63 -6.31
N GLU A 101 10.21 3.92 -7.60
CA GLU A 101 9.41 5.03 -8.12
C GLU A 101 7.93 4.85 -7.79
N HIS A 102 7.38 3.66 -8.03
CA HIS A 102 5.99 3.36 -7.71
C HIS A 102 5.73 3.48 -6.19
N PHE A 103 6.65 3.00 -5.36
CA PHE A 103 6.58 3.14 -3.92
C PHE A 103 6.63 4.61 -3.45
N CYS A 104 7.56 5.40 -3.98
CA CYS A 104 7.66 6.82 -3.63
C CYS A 104 6.38 7.58 -3.98
N ASN A 105 5.80 7.31 -5.16
CA ASN A 105 4.53 7.91 -5.58
C ASN A 105 3.38 7.48 -4.67
N CYS A 106 3.31 6.18 -4.33
CA CYS A 106 2.30 5.66 -3.42
C CYS A 106 2.35 6.35 -2.05
N ILE A 107 3.53 6.43 -1.42
CA ILE A 107 3.64 7.11 -0.11
C ILE A 107 3.33 8.60 -0.23
N HIS A 108 3.78 9.27 -1.29
CA HIS A 108 3.46 10.67 -1.50
C HIS A 108 1.94 10.89 -1.54
N ASN A 109 1.23 10.06 -2.31
CA ASN A 109 -0.23 10.14 -2.43
C ASN A 109 -0.90 9.83 -1.08
N ALA A 110 -0.51 8.73 -0.43
CA ALA A 110 -1.03 8.33 0.88
C ALA A 110 -0.88 9.43 1.94
N MET A 111 0.26 10.13 1.94
CA MET A 111 0.56 11.19 2.91
C MET A 111 -0.04 12.56 2.54
N SER A 112 -0.60 12.72 1.34
CA SER A 112 -1.13 13.98 0.83
C SER A 112 -2.60 14.25 1.17
N ARG A 113 -3.35 13.21 1.58
CA ARG A 113 -4.81 13.29 1.81
C ARG A 113 -5.24 12.42 2.98
N PRO A 114 -6.28 12.78 3.74
CA PRO A 114 -7.04 14.02 3.66
C PRO A 114 -6.21 15.22 4.14
N SER A 115 -6.67 16.43 3.83
CA SER A 115 -6.06 17.65 4.37
C SER A 115 -6.27 17.77 5.88
N GLY A 116 -5.43 18.56 6.56
CA GLY A 116 -5.59 18.80 8.01
C GLY A 116 -5.10 17.67 8.92
N LEU A 117 -4.15 16.86 8.46
CA LEU A 117 -3.44 15.89 9.30
C LEU A 117 -2.71 16.57 10.47
N PRO A 118 -2.45 15.85 11.58
CA PRO A 118 -1.68 16.39 12.70
C PRO A 118 -0.32 16.92 12.24
N SER A 119 0.20 17.96 12.87
CA SER A 119 1.48 18.59 12.49
C SER A 119 2.69 17.65 12.55
N GLY A 120 2.63 16.61 13.38
CA GLY A 120 3.62 15.54 13.44
C GLY A 120 3.60 14.61 12.21
N CYS A 121 2.55 14.67 11.41
CA CYS A 121 2.38 13.86 10.24
C CYS A 121 2.92 14.55 8.99
N SER A 122 4.22 14.33 8.75
CA SER A 122 5.00 15.09 7.78
C SER A 122 5.41 14.26 6.57
N THR A 123 5.48 14.92 5.40
CA THR A 123 6.12 14.42 4.17
C THR A 123 7.60 14.12 4.34
N LEU A 124 8.21 14.50 5.47
CA LEU A 124 9.56 14.08 5.85
C LEU A 124 9.68 12.55 5.87
N PHE A 125 8.64 11.82 6.32
CA PHE A 125 8.63 10.35 6.26
C PHE A 125 8.70 9.85 4.82
N THR A 126 7.92 10.45 3.91
CA THR A 126 7.93 10.14 2.47
C THR A 126 9.33 10.28 1.87
N ASN A 127 9.99 11.41 2.13
CA ASN A 127 11.31 11.70 1.58
C ASN A 127 12.37 10.72 2.11
N ILE A 128 12.33 10.42 3.40
CA ILE A 128 13.25 9.50 4.07
C ILE A 128 13.04 8.07 3.56
N ALA A 129 11.81 7.59 3.50
CA ALA A 129 11.49 6.26 3.00
C ALA A 129 11.92 6.10 1.54
N CYS A 130 11.58 7.07 0.68
CA CYS A 130 11.93 7.06 -0.73
C CYS A 130 13.46 7.08 -0.97
N THR A 131 14.17 7.94 -0.24
CA THR A 131 15.65 8.00 -0.33
C THR A 131 16.27 6.72 0.21
N GLY A 132 15.70 6.14 1.28
CA GLY A 132 16.15 4.91 1.89
C GLY A 132 16.08 3.72 0.94
N VAL A 133 14.96 3.51 0.26
CA VAL A 133 14.83 2.39 -0.69
C VAL A 133 15.75 2.55 -1.90
N ARG A 134 15.91 3.76 -2.43
CA ARG A 134 16.82 4.02 -3.55
C ARG A 134 18.29 3.79 -3.18
N ALA A 135 18.69 4.22 -1.98
CA ALA A 135 20.08 4.13 -1.53
C ALA A 135 20.48 2.73 -1.06
N PHE A 136 19.56 1.99 -0.43
CA PHE A 136 19.87 0.72 0.25
C PHE A 136 19.10 -0.49 -0.26
N GLY A 137 18.12 -0.30 -1.15
CA GLY A 137 17.22 -1.33 -1.65
C GLY A 137 17.88 -2.36 -2.57
N SER A 138 18.98 -2.00 -3.24
CA SER A 138 19.68 -2.86 -4.20
C SER A 138 20.07 -4.23 -3.64
N LYS A 139 20.50 -4.28 -2.38
CA LYS A 139 20.85 -5.55 -1.71
C LYS A 139 19.63 -6.43 -1.47
N VAL A 140 18.49 -5.83 -1.11
CA VAL A 140 17.23 -6.54 -0.84
C VAL A 140 16.63 -7.01 -2.15
N PHE A 141 16.58 -6.14 -3.16
CA PHE A 141 16.09 -6.46 -4.50
C PHE A 141 16.90 -7.61 -5.15
N ALA A 142 18.22 -7.64 -4.98
CA ALA A 142 19.06 -8.73 -5.49
C ALA A 142 18.90 -10.06 -4.73
N ASN A 143 18.27 -10.05 -3.55
CA ASN A 143 18.07 -11.24 -2.71
C ASN A 143 16.61 -11.26 -2.20
N PRO A 144 15.64 -11.49 -3.11
CA PRO A 144 14.23 -11.46 -2.77
C PRO A 144 13.92 -12.47 -1.67
N LYS A 145 13.03 -12.09 -0.75
CA LYS A 145 12.56 -13.00 0.29
C LYS A 145 11.30 -13.67 -0.24
N PRO A 146 11.17 -15.00 -0.14
CA PRO A 146 9.91 -15.63 -0.47
C PRO A 146 8.80 -15.06 0.43
N ASP A 147 7.61 -14.88 -0.13
CA ASP A 147 6.45 -14.31 0.55
C ASP A 147 6.24 -14.97 1.92
N ARG A 148 5.86 -14.18 2.94
CA ARG A 148 5.64 -14.71 4.29
C ARG A 148 4.43 -15.63 4.24
N THR A 149 4.68 -16.94 4.24
CA THR A 149 3.63 -17.99 4.23
C THR A 149 2.71 -17.97 5.46
N THR A 150 3.01 -17.15 6.47
CA THR A 150 2.24 -17.03 7.72
C THR A 150 1.50 -15.70 7.87
N LEU A 151 1.34 -14.91 6.81
CA LEU A 151 0.49 -13.71 6.87
C LEU A 151 -0.97 -14.14 7.07
N PRO A 152 -1.69 -13.58 8.07
CA PRO A 152 -3.12 -13.83 8.20
C PRO A 152 -3.82 -13.38 6.93
N ALA A 153 -4.62 -14.25 6.33
CA ALA A 153 -5.49 -13.88 5.22
C ALA A 153 -6.67 -13.08 5.78
N TYR A 154 -6.93 -11.92 5.18
CA TYR A 154 -8.09 -11.09 5.50
C TYR A 154 -9.05 -11.14 4.34
N HIS A 155 -10.32 -10.89 4.66
CA HIS A 155 -11.38 -10.84 3.68
C HIS A 155 -12.10 -9.51 3.79
N PRO A 156 -12.49 -8.93 2.66
CA PRO A 156 -13.29 -7.73 2.69
C PRO A 156 -14.67 -8.05 3.28
N ALA A 157 -15.21 -7.12 4.07
CA ALA A 157 -16.52 -7.22 4.72
C ALA A 157 -17.66 -7.04 3.69
N MET A 158 -17.87 -8.04 2.84
CA MET A 158 -18.86 -8.05 1.76
C MET A 158 -19.64 -9.36 1.72
N ASN A 159 -20.48 -9.56 0.70
CA ASN A 159 -21.23 -10.79 0.52
C ASN A 159 -20.32 -12.03 0.36
N LYS A 160 -20.95 -13.20 0.50
CA LYS A 160 -20.28 -14.51 0.42
C LYS A 160 -19.55 -14.75 -0.91
N THR A 161 -20.09 -14.27 -2.02
CA THR A 161 -19.48 -14.44 -3.35
C THR A 161 -18.14 -13.73 -3.42
N VAL A 162 -18.08 -12.47 -2.98
CA VAL A 162 -16.81 -11.71 -2.95
C VAL A 162 -15.81 -12.41 -2.04
N HIS A 163 -16.25 -12.90 -0.89
CA HIS A 163 -15.43 -13.64 0.07
C HIS A 163 -14.76 -14.86 -0.57
N GLU A 164 -15.54 -15.70 -1.27
CA GLU A 164 -15.06 -16.90 -1.95
C GLU A 164 -14.09 -16.59 -3.11
N GLU A 165 -14.35 -15.52 -3.87
CA GLU A 165 -13.44 -15.11 -4.95
C GLU A 165 -12.13 -14.51 -4.43
N TYR A 166 -12.18 -13.83 -3.29
CA TYR A 166 -10.99 -13.32 -2.61
C TYR A 166 -10.11 -14.45 -2.06
N ASP A 167 -10.71 -15.52 -1.54
CA ASP A 167 -9.99 -16.72 -1.12
C ASP A 167 -9.21 -17.37 -2.27
N LYS A 168 -9.84 -17.47 -3.44
CA LYS A 168 -9.19 -17.99 -4.64
C LYS A 168 -8.05 -17.09 -5.09
N LEU A 169 -8.18 -15.77 -4.94
CA LEU A 169 -7.15 -14.80 -5.30
C LEU A 169 -5.82 -15.07 -4.57
N TYR A 170 -5.87 -15.41 -3.29
CA TYR A 170 -4.68 -15.78 -2.51
C TYR A 170 -3.94 -17.01 -3.07
N GLY A 171 -4.66 -17.96 -3.67
CA GLY A 171 -4.08 -19.13 -4.31
C GLY A 171 -3.56 -18.84 -5.72
N SER A 172 -4.28 -18.01 -6.48
CA SER A 172 -3.92 -17.65 -7.85
C SER A 172 -2.73 -16.68 -7.94
N CYS A 173 -2.44 -15.93 -6.87
CA CYS A 173 -1.43 -14.88 -6.84
C CYS A 173 -0.38 -15.08 -5.72
N PRO A 174 0.44 -16.14 -5.75
CA PRO A 174 1.34 -16.53 -4.65
C PRO A 174 2.47 -15.54 -4.33
N GLY A 175 2.76 -14.57 -5.19
CA GLY A 175 3.75 -13.50 -4.96
C GLY A 175 3.14 -12.17 -4.51
N PHE A 176 1.82 -12.09 -4.33
CA PHE A 176 1.11 -10.83 -4.07
C PHE A 176 0.21 -10.94 -2.83
N ARG A 177 0.47 -11.89 -1.91
CA ARG A 177 -0.40 -12.08 -0.75
C ARG A 177 -0.35 -10.89 0.20
N LYS A 178 0.79 -10.18 0.27
CA LYS A 178 0.96 -8.94 1.05
C LYS A 178 -0.05 -7.86 0.61
N PRO A 179 -0.05 -7.36 -0.64
CA PRO A 179 -0.98 -6.32 -1.05
C PRO A 179 -2.43 -6.80 -1.06
N ILE A 180 -2.71 -8.06 -1.42
CA ILE A 180 -4.06 -8.63 -1.31
C ILE A 180 -4.56 -8.52 0.14
N THR A 181 -3.75 -8.95 1.11
CA THR A 181 -4.12 -8.84 2.53
C THR A 181 -4.35 -7.42 2.98
N THR A 182 -3.47 -6.49 2.60
CA THR A 182 -3.63 -5.09 3.00
C THR A 182 -4.84 -4.44 2.33
N CYS A 183 -5.19 -4.80 1.10
CA CYS A 183 -6.40 -4.32 0.44
C CYS A 183 -7.68 -4.75 1.18
N ALA A 184 -7.78 -6.04 1.54
CA ALA A 184 -8.91 -6.52 2.34
C ALA A 184 -8.98 -5.82 3.70
N TYR A 185 -7.83 -5.56 4.33
CA TYR A 185 -7.77 -4.85 5.59
C TYR A 185 -8.21 -3.39 5.46
N ASN A 186 -7.72 -2.66 4.46
CA ASN A 186 -8.11 -1.27 4.22
C ASN A 186 -9.62 -1.16 3.93
N HIS A 187 -10.19 -2.12 3.21
CA HIS A 187 -11.64 -2.23 3.06
C HIS A 187 -12.33 -2.38 4.42
N ALA A 188 -11.82 -3.22 5.33
CA ALA A 188 -12.39 -3.37 6.67
C ALA A 188 -12.27 -2.08 7.50
N VAL A 189 -11.13 -1.39 7.45
CA VAL A 189 -10.91 -0.08 8.10
C VAL A 189 -11.94 0.94 7.64
N CYS A 190 -12.19 1.02 6.33
CA CYS A 190 -13.21 1.89 5.76
C CYS A 190 -14.62 1.45 6.19
N HIS A 191 -14.97 0.17 6.02
CA HIS A 191 -16.31 -0.35 6.27
C HIS A 191 -16.72 -0.22 7.75
N LEU A 192 -15.78 -0.44 8.66
CA LEU A 192 -15.99 -0.32 10.10
C LEU A 192 -15.79 1.10 10.63
N GLN A 193 -15.52 2.07 9.75
CA GLN A 193 -15.31 3.49 10.10
C GLN A 193 -14.25 3.66 11.21
N MET A 194 -13.14 2.94 11.09
CA MET A 194 -12.05 2.95 12.09
C MET A 194 -11.24 4.26 12.07
N LEU A 195 -11.47 5.13 11.09
CA LEU A 195 -10.83 6.44 10.94
C LEU A 195 -11.79 7.58 11.33
N PRO A 196 -11.28 8.74 11.80
CA PRO A 196 -12.13 9.87 12.15
C PRO A 196 -13.01 10.38 10.99
N GLU A 197 -14.33 10.21 11.10
CA GLU A 197 -15.30 10.57 10.06
C GLU A 197 -15.18 12.03 9.60
N SER A 198 -14.93 12.95 10.54
CA SER A 198 -14.81 14.39 10.28
C SER A 198 -13.70 14.78 9.30
N ARG A 199 -12.73 13.88 9.06
CA ARG A 199 -11.61 14.11 8.14
C ARG A 199 -11.65 13.19 6.92
N TYR A 200 -12.19 11.98 7.07
CA TYR A 200 -12.12 10.93 6.04
C TYR A 200 -13.40 10.70 5.25
N ALA A 201 -14.55 11.26 5.67
CA ALA A 201 -15.83 11.10 4.96
C ALA A 201 -15.77 11.54 3.48
N GLU A 202 -14.95 12.55 3.15
CA GLU A 202 -14.79 13.03 1.76
C GLU A 202 -13.75 12.25 0.95
N SER A 203 -12.77 11.62 1.61
CA SER A 203 -11.71 10.87 0.94
C SER A 203 -12.12 9.45 0.60
N TYR A 204 -13.12 8.91 1.30
CA TYR A 204 -13.52 7.52 1.24
C TYR A 204 -15.04 7.38 1.11
N PRO A 205 -15.64 7.88 0.01
CA PRO A 205 -17.10 7.87 -0.17
C PRO A 205 -17.67 6.45 -0.31
N ASP A 206 -16.92 5.52 -0.92
CA ASP A 206 -17.26 4.09 -0.96
C ASP A 206 -16.01 3.23 -0.68
N CYS A 207 -16.15 2.25 0.20
CA CYS A 207 -15.09 1.30 0.57
C CYS A 207 -14.82 0.27 -0.53
N ARG A 208 -15.80 0.00 -1.40
CA ARG A 208 -15.67 -0.92 -2.53
C ARG A 208 -14.79 -0.34 -3.62
N ASP A 209 -14.95 0.94 -3.93
CA ASP A 209 -14.09 1.66 -4.88
C ASP A 209 -12.64 1.59 -4.45
N GLN A 210 -12.36 1.86 -3.17
CA GLN A 210 -11.01 1.73 -2.63
C GLN A 210 -10.46 0.31 -2.75
N LEU A 211 -11.29 -0.71 -2.52
CA LEU A 211 -10.84 -2.08 -2.67
C LEU A 211 -10.51 -2.39 -4.14
N ILE A 212 -11.35 -1.94 -5.08
CA ILE A 212 -11.10 -2.10 -6.52
C ILE A 212 -9.81 -1.39 -6.90
N GLU A 213 -9.67 -0.11 -6.56
CA GLU A 213 -8.46 0.69 -6.84
C GLU A 213 -7.21 0.04 -6.22
N CYS A 214 -7.31 -0.45 -4.99
CA CYS A 214 -6.22 -1.13 -4.30
C CYS A 214 -5.79 -2.41 -5.04
N VAL A 215 -6.78 -3.22 -5.47
CA VAL A 215 -6.52 -4.47 -6.20
C VAL A 215 -5.95 -4.20 -7.59
N GLU A 216 -6.50 -3.21 -8.30
CA GLU A 216 -6.03 -2.81 -9.63
C GLU A 216 -4.62 -2.19 -9.57
N THR A 217 -4.31 -1.39 -8.53
CA THR A 217 -3.00 -0.76 -8.34
C THR A 217 -1.89 -1.79 -8.30
N PHE A 218 -1.99 -2.85 -7.47
CA PHE A 218 -0.94 -3.87 -7.45
C PHE A 218 -0.98 -4.76 -8.70
N SER A 219 -2.13 -4.88 -9.37
CA SER A 219 -2.24 -5.63 -10.63
C SER A 219 -1.40 -5.02 -11.75
N GLY A 220 -1.20 -3.70 -11.74
CA GLY A 220 -0.30 -3.01 -12.67
C GLY A 220 1.15 -3.51 -12.61
N LEU A 221 1.55 -4.09 -11.47
CA LEU A 221 2.88 -4.68 -11.29
C LEU A 221 3.02 -6.11 -11.86
N LEU A 222 1.92 -6.75 -12.26
CA LEU A 222 1.91 -8.15 -12.71
C LEU A 222 2.42 -8.35 -14.16
N ILE A 223 2.84 -7.27 -14.84
CA ILE A 223 3.23 -7.10 -16.27
C ILE A 223 3.38 -8.38 -17.12
N LYS A 224 2.32 -9.19 -17.23
CA LYS A 224 2.16 -10.38 -18.11
C LYS A 224 2.72 -11.73 -17.65
N GLU A 225 3.20 -11.90 -16.42
CA GLU A 225 3.80 -13.19 -16.02
C GLU A 225 2.83 -14.19 -15.37
N ASN A 226 1.66 -13.75 -14.91
CA ASN A 226 0.68 -14.64 -14.29
C ASN A 226 -0.75 -14.34 -14.77
N GLU A 227 -1.09 -14.86 -15.96
CA GLU A 227 -2.44 -14.74 -16.50
C GLU A 227 -3.52 -15.33 -15.57
N GLY A 228 -3.18 -16.35 -14.78
CA GLY A 228 -4.10 -16.94 -13.80
C GLY A 228 -4.46 -15.95 -12.71
N CYS A 229 -3.47 -15.23 -12.17
CA CYS A 229 -3.66 -14.17 -11.21
C CYS A 229 -4.46 -13.01 -11.80
N LEU A 230 -4.10 -12.52 -12.99
CA LEU A 230 -4.83 -11.44 -13.66
C LEU A 230 -6.30 -11.80 -13.91
N ARG A 231 -6.58 -13.01 -14.40
CA ARG A 231 -7.97 -13.48 -14.58
C ARG A 231 -8.73 -13.53 -13.25
N GLN A 232 -8.08 -13.94 -12.16
CA GLN A 232 -8.73 -13.99 -10.85
C GLN A 232 -8.97 -12.58 -10.29
N ILE A 233 -8.08 -11.62 -10.55
CA ILE A 233 -8.29 -10.20 -10.24
C ILE A 233 -9.55 -9.70 -10.95
N ASP A 234 -9.70 -9.95 -12.25
CA ASP A 234 -10.89 -9.55 -13.01
C ASP A 234 -12.18 -10.17 -12.45
N VAL A 235 -12.11 -11.41 -11.94
CA VAL A 235 -13.25 -12.08 -11.29
C VAL A 235 -13.60 -11.38 -9.98
N VAL A 236 -12.60 -11.08 -9.15
CA VAL A 236 -12.80 -10.37 -7.87
C VAL A 236 -13.37 -8.98 -8.11
N VAL A 237 -12.78 -8.17 -9.01
CA VAL A 237 -13.28 -6.83 -9.33
C VAL A 237 -14.74 -6.88 -9.79
N ARG A 238 -15.10 -7.81 -10.68
CA ARG A 238 -16.50 -8.00 -11.09
C ARG A 238 -17.42 -8.41 -9.95
N ALA A 239 -16.97 -9.28 -9.04
CA ALA A 239 -17.76 -9.66 -7.88
C ALA A 239 -18.01 -8.46 -6.94
N VAL A 240 -17.01 -7.60 -6.74
CA VAL A 240 -17.15 -6.37 -5.93
C VAL A 240 -18.13 -5.40 -6.57
N LYS A 241 -18.01 -5.15 -7.89
CA LYS A 241 -18.94 -4.30 -8.64
C LYS A 241 -20.38 -4.83 -8.59
N GLN A 242 -20.54 -6.15 -8.69
CA GLN A 242 -21.86 -6.79 -8.59
C GLN A 242 -22.45 -6.66 -7.17
N ASP A 243 -21.65 -6.80 -6.12
CA ASP A 243 -22.08 -6.55 -4.73
C ASP A 243 -22.54 -5.09 -4.53
N ALA A 244 -21.83 -4.13 -5.14
CA ALA A 244 -22.24 -2.72 -5.12
C ALA A 244 -23.61 -2.51 -5.79
N LYS A 245 -23.81 -3.13 -6.96
CA LYS A 245 -25.08 -3.09 -7.71
C LYS A 245 -26.24 -3.70 -6.91
N GLU A 246 -26.03 -4.86 -6.30
CA GLU A 246 -27.04 -5.55 -5.47
C GLU A 246 -27.38 -4.76 -4.20
N SER A 247 -26.44 -3.97 -3.70
CA SER A 247 -26.65 -3.07 -2.56
C SER A 247 -27.40 -1.78 -2.91
N GLY A 248 -27.75 -1.57 -4.19
CA GLY A 248 -28.49 -0.38 -4.65
C GLY A 248 -27.66 0.91 -4.65
N LEU A 249 -26.33 0.79 -4.79
CA LEU A 249 -25.41 1.93 -4.83
C LEU A 249 -25.39 2.59 -6.22
N LEU A 250 -24.68 3.71 -6.35
CA LEU A 250 -24.66 4.57 -7.54
C LEU A 250 -24.15 3.84 -8.79
N GLU A 251 -24.72 4.20 -9.94
CA GLU A 251 -24.52 3.51 -11.23
C GLU A 251 -23.07 3.49 -11.73
N TYR A 252 -22.32 4.56 -11.44
CA TYR A 252 -20.91 4.66 -11.84
C TYR A 252 -20.00 3.59 -11.21
N LEU A 253 -20.44 2.91 -10.15
CA LEU A 253 -19.68 1.87 -9.46
C LEU A 253 -19.67 0.53 -10.20
N TYR A 254 -20.61 0.30 -11.12
CA TYR A 254 -20.79 -1.00 -11.77
C TYR A 254 -20.90 -0.95 -13.30
N GLU A 255 -20.98 0.22 -13.91
CA GLU A 255 -20.88 0.37 -15.35
C GLU A 255 -19.41 0.51 -15.80
N PRO A 256 -18.98 -0.18 -16.88
CA PRO A 256 -17.71 0.15 -17.52
C PRO A 256 -17.80 1.57 -18.09
N GLU A 257 -16.75 2.37 -17.97
CA GLU A 257 -16.64 3.61 -18.76
C GLU A 257 -16.88 3.26 -20.23
N GLU A 258 -18.04 3.63 -20.77
CA GLU A 258 -18.27 3.51 -22.20
C GLU A 258 -17.24 4.39 -22.88
N ALA A 259 -16.33 3.77 -23.64
CA ALA A 259 -15.43 4.49 -24.50
C ALA A 259 -16.27 5.41 -25.39
N GLU A 260 -16.19 6.71 -25.15
CA GLU A 260 -16.88 7.71 -25.94
C GLU A 260 -16.43 7.57 -27.41
N GLY A 261 -17.33 7.04 -28.24
CA GLY A 261 -17.34 7.21 -29.69
C GLY A 261 -16.65 6.12 -30.51
N SER A 262 -17.42 5.15 -30.98
CA SER A 262 -17.17 4.60 -32.32
C SER A 262 -18.44 4.08 -32.98
N THR A 263 -18.95 4.87 -33.92
CA THR A 263 -19.94 4.46 -34.91
C THR A 263 -19.41 3.32 -35.77
N ALA A 264 -20.28 2.33 -35.98
CA ALA A 264 -20.16 1.14 -36.79
C ALA A 264 -19.31 1.25 -38.08
N GLY A 265 -18.40 0.28 -38.25
CA GLY A 265 -17.74 -0.05 -39.51
C GLY A 265 -16.81 -1.25 -39.32
N GLY A 266 -17.31 -2.47 -39.52
CA GLY A 266 -16.54 -3.68 -39.28
C GLY A 266 -15.36 -3.87 -40.25
N THR A 267 -14.27 -4.47 -39.77
CA THR A 267 -13.53 -5.58 -40.40
C THR A 267 -12.54 -6.13 -39.35
N THR A 268 -12.39 -7.45 -39.30
CA THR A 268 -11.47 -8.23 -38.46
C THR A 268 -10.00 -7.83 -38.61
N GLY A 269 -9.25 -7.71 -37.50
CA GLY A 269 -7.78 -7.83 -37.51
C GLY A 269 -7.03 -7.08 -36.39
N THR A 270 -6.66 -7.83 -35.35
CA THR A 270 -5.49 -7.62 -34.46
C THR A 270 -5.34 -6.26 -33.75
N THR A 271 -5.78 -6.20 -32.49
CA THR A 271 -5.51 -5.07 -31.59
C THR A 271 -4.09 -5.17 -31.02
N THR A 272 -3.17 -4.40 -31.58
CA THR A 272 -1.92 -4.01 -30.92
C THR A 272 -2.25 -2.92 -29.90
N ILE A 273 -2.08 -3.20 -28.61
CA ILE A 273 -2.18 -2.17 -27.55
C ILE A 273 -0.91 -1.31 -27.65
N ILE A 274 -1.05 -0.11 -28.21
CA ILE A 274 -0.03 0.94 -28.18
C ILE A 274 -0.30 1.79 -26.93
N ILE A 275 0.57 1.67 -25.92
CA ILE A 275 0.66 2.63 -24.83
C ILE A 275 1.63 3.71 -25.31
N ASN A 276 1.10 4.84 -25.78
CA ASN A 276 1.90 6.05 -26.05
C ASN A 276 1.05 7.27 -25.69
N SER A 277 1.33 7.89 -24.55
CA SER A 277 1.59 9.33 -24.42
C SER A 277 1.52 9.78 -22.94
N THR A 278 2.64 9.67 -22.23
CA THR A 278 2.92 10.51 -21.04
C THR A 278 4.41 10.87 -20.90
N ILE A 279 5.25 10.62 -21.92
CA ILE A 279 6.69 10.90 -21.84
C ILE A 279 7.03 12.35 -22.22
N GLU A 280 6.23 13.02 -23.07
CA GLU A 280 6.59 14.36 -23.58
C GLU A 280 6.35 15.51 -22.57
N GLU A 281 5.59 15.28 -21.50
CA GLU A 281 5.35 16.32 -20.47
C GLU A 281 6.45 16.35 -19.39
N TYR A 282 7.30 15.31 -19.31
CA TYR A 282 8.35 15.20 -18.28
C TYR A 282 9.70 15.78 -18.70
N ASP A 283 10.02 15.82 -20.00
CA ASP A 283 11.29 16.39 -20.47
C ASP A 283 11.39 17.91 -20.20
N GLY A 284 10.25 18.61 -20.16
CA GLY A 284 10.21 20.05 -19.83
C GLY A 284 10.48 20.37 -18.35
N ILE A 285 10.24 19.43 -17.43
CA ILE A 285 10.44 19.64 -15.98
C ILE A 285 11.90 19.36 -15.58
N ILE A 286 12.57 18.42 -16.26
CA ILE A 286 13.98 18.11 -16.00
C ILE A 286 14.92 19.25 -16.46
N GLU A 287 14.56 20.01 -17.50
CA GLU A 287 15.37 21.15 -17.96
C GLU A 287 15.30 22.36 -17.02
N GLN A 288 14.22 22.51 -16.23
CA GLN A 288 14.11 23.58 -15.23
C GLN A 288 14.88 23.27 -13.93
N LEU A 289 15.03 21.99 -13.57
CA LEU A 289 15.76 21.59 -12.36
C LEU A 289 17.28 21.57 -12.53
N ASN A 290 17.80 21.54 -13.76
CA ASN A 290 19.24 21.61 -14.03
C ASN A 290 19.79 23.04 -14.14
N ASN A 291 18.93 24.06 -14.03
CA ASN A 291 19.29 25.48 -14.10
C ASN A 291 19.06 26.26 -12.79
N LEU A 292 18.90 25.54 -11.67
CA LEU A 292 18.89 26.07 -10.29
C LEU A 292 20.04 25.46 -9.49
#